data_AF-A0ABD2DVF3-F1
#
_entry.id   AF-A0ABD2DVF3-F1
#
_cell.length_a   1.000
_cell.length_b   1.000
_cell.length_c   1.000
_cell.angle_alpha   90.00
_cell.angle_beta   90.00
_cell.angle_gamma   90.00
#
_symmetry.space_group_name_H-M   'P 1'
#
loop_
_entity.id
_entity.type
_entity.pdbx_description
1 polymer ?
#
loop_
_entity_poly.entity_id
_entity_poly.type
_entity_poly.pdbx_seq_one_letter_code
_entity_poly.pdbx_strand_id
1 'polypeptide(L)'
;MWLEILLASVLGFVIYWFISRDKEETLPLEDGWWGPGTRPTAREDESIRPFKVETSDEEINDLHQRIDKFRLTPPLEDSHFHYGFNSNYLKKIISYWRNEFDWKKQVDILNRYPHFKTKIEGCALNDSPVGLAAYILEKFSTWTNSEFRYLEDGGLERKYSLDDLLTNVMLYWTTGTIVSSQRYYKENLGQGWMAHKHERLKVHVPTGFAAFPCELVHVPEKWVKFKYPKLISYSYMARGGHFAAFEEPELLAQDIRKFMSVLERQ
;
A
#
# COMPACT_ATOMS: atom_id res chain seq x y z
N MET A 1 48.15 -39.53 3.48
CA MET A 1 47.46 -39.20 2.22
C MET A 1 45.93 -39.31 2.31
N TRP A 2 45.30 -40.49 2.30
CA TRP A 2 43.82 -40.59 2.31
C TRP A 2 43.13 -40.06 3.58
N LEU A 3 43.74 -40.28 4.76
CA LEU A 3 43.23 -39.77 6.04
C LEU A 3 43.29 -38.23 6.12
N GLU A 4 44.35 -37.62 5.59
CA GLU A 4 44.54 -36.17 5.61
C GLU A 4 43.58 -35.46 4.65
N ILE A 5 43.33 -36.05 3.48
CA ILE A 5 42.32 -35.55 2.52
C ILE A 5 40.92 -35.60 3.16
N LEU A 6 40.58 -36.72 3.82
CA LEU A 6 39.31 -36.86 4.53
C LEU A 6 39.15 -35.80 5.64
N LEU A 7 40.18 -35.61 6.46
CA LEU A 7 40.17 -34.61 7.53
C LEU A 7 40.03 -33.18 6.98
N ALA A 8 40.72 -32.85 5.89
CA ALA A 8 40.61 -31.54 5.24
C ALA A 8 39.22 -31.31 4.63
N SER A 9 38.61 -32.33 4.01
CA SER A 9 37.25 -32.24 3.46
C SER A 9 36.20 -32.11 4.56
N VAL A 10 36.32 -32.85 5.67
CA VAL A 10 35.41 -32.72 6.82
C VAL A 10 35.56 -31.35 7.46
N LEU A 11 36.79 -30.87 7.68
CA LEU A 11 37.04 -29.54 8.22
C LEU A 11 36.48 -28.44 7.29
N GLY A 12 36.70 -28.56 5.98
CA GLY A 12 36.15 -27.67 4.98
C GLY A 12 34.62 -27.66 4.97
N PHE A 13 33.99 -28.84 5.10
CA PHE A 13 32.54 -28.96 5.22
C PHE A 13 32.00 -28.34 6.52
N VAL A 14 32.67 -28.55 7.65
CA VAL A 14 32.28 -27.96 8.94
C VAL A 14 32.42 -26.44 8.91
N ILE A 15 33.52 -25.91 8.36
CA ILE A 15 33.73 -24.47 8.17
C ILE A 15 32.65 -23.90 7.24
N TYR A 16 32.43 -24.54 6.09
CA TYR A 16 31.37 -24.17 5.17
C TYR A 16 30.00 -24.18 5.86
N TRP A 17 29.68 -25.23 6.62
CA TRP A 17 28.42 -25.35 7.35
C TRP A 17 28.27 -24.25 8.40
N PHE A 18 29.31 -23.94 9.18
CA PHE A 18 29.26 -22.85 10.17
C PHE A 18 29.13 -21.46 9.54
N ILE A 19 29.74 -21.23 8.36
CA ILE A 19 29.68 -19.95 7.63
C ILE A 19 28.37 -19.81 6.85
N SER A 20 27.88 -20.90 6.25
CA SER A 20 26.67 -20.92 5.42
C SER A 20 25.38 -21.12 6.21
N ARG A 21 25.48 -21.50 7.49
CA ARG A 21 24.32 -21.62 8.37
C ARG A 21 23.69 -20.25 8.55
N ASP A 22 22.47 -20.10 8.01
CA ASP A 22 21.61 -18.96 8.30
C ASP A 22 21.48 -18.82 9.81
N LYS A 23 21.95 -17.69 10.34
CA LYS A 23 21.59 -17.26 11.67
C LYS A 23 20.31 -16.45 11.55
N GLU A 24 19.33 -16.76 12.37
CA GLU A 24 18.14 -15.92 12.50
C GLU A 24 18.59 -14.59 13.12
N GLU A 25 18.72 -13.56 12.29
CA GLU A 25 19.02 -12.20 12.71
C GLU A 25 17.71 -11.42 12.89
N THR A 26 17.60 -10.72 14.02
CA THR A 26 16.50 -9.80 14.30
C THR A 26 17.00 -8.37 14.29
N LEU A 27 16.15 -7.44 13.86
CA LEU A 27 16.41 -6.02 14.07
C LEU A 27 16.04 -5.65 15.52
N PRO A 28 16.88 -4.86 16.22
CA PRO A 28 16.49 -4.31 17.50
C PRO A 28 15.29 -3.37 17.29
N LEU A 29 14.28 -3.49 18.14
CA LEU A 29 13.19 -2.52 18.22
C LEU A 29 13.69 -1.38 19.11
N GLU A 30 13.79 -0.17 18.56
CA GLU A 30 14.16 1.03 19.31
C GLU A 30 12.90 1.80 19.73
N ASP A 31 12.83 2.20 21.00
CA ASP A 31 11.76 3.06 21.53
C ASP A 31 12.02 4.53 21.16
N GLY A 32 11.74 4.87 19.91
CA GLY A 32 11.84 6.25 19.39
C GLY A 32 10.74 7.18 19.91
N TRP A 33 10.97 8.49 19.76
CA TRP A 33 9.92 9.52 19.87
C TRP A 33 9.87 10.34 18.57
N TRP A 34 8.81 10.15 17.82
CA TRP A 34 8.42 10.80 16.56
C TRP A 34 7.30 11.84 16.76
N GLY A 35 6.80 12.04 17.99
CA GLY A 35 5.84 13.08 18.34
C GLY A 35 6.45 14.49 18.32
N PRO A 36 5.64 15.56 18.38
CA PRO A 36 6.17 16.93 18.41
C PRO A 36 6.94 17.20 19.70
N GLY A 37 8.09 17.88 19.57
CA GLY A 37 8.94 18.27 20.71
C GLY A 37 9.75 17.11 21.31
N THR A 38 10.29 17.31 22.51
CA THR A 38 11.02 16.26 23.25
C THR A 38 10.05 15.26 23.87
N ARG A 39 10.47 13.99 23.95
CA ARG A 39 9.68 12.93 24.61
C ARG A 39 9.22 13.38 26.00
N PRO A 40 7.90 13.35 26.29
CA PRO A 40 7.39 13.67 27.62
C PRO A 40 7.99 12.75 28.68
N THR A 41 8.25 13.28 29.88
CA THR A 41 8.68 12.49 31.04
C THR A 41 7.52 11.78 31.74
N ALA A 42 6.28 12.22 31.48
CA ALA A 42 5.07 11.60 31.99
C ALA A 42 4.70 10.35 31.19
N ARG A 43 4.02 9.39 31.84
CA ARG A 43 3.54 8.17 31.18
C ARG A 43 2.59 8.51 30.03
N GLU A 44 2.82 7.88 28.88
CA GLU A 44 2.01 8.06 27.68
C GLU A 44 0.59 7.49 27.88
N ASP A 45 -0.36 8.07 27.15
CA ASP A 45 -1.76 7.63 27.16
C ASP A 45 -1.93 6.43 26.23
N GLU A 46 -1.89 5.24 26.82
CA GLU A 46 -2.03 3.94 26.14
C GLU A 46 -3.51 3.54 25.89
N SER A 47 -4.48 4.41 26.23
CA SER A 47 -5.90 4.05 26.13
C SER A 47 -6.38 3.96 24.68
N ILE A 48 -7.14 2.90 24.38
CA ILE A 48 -7.83 2.72 23.10
C ILE A 48 -9.21 3.37 23.20
N ARG A 49 -9.48 4.34 22.33
CA ARG A 49 -10.72 5.14 22.38
C ARG A 49 -11.55 4.92 21.13
N PRO A 50 -12.89 4.76 21.24
CA PRO A 50 -13.76 4.77 20.08
C PRO A 50 -13.52 6.02 19.22
N PHE A 51 -13.55 5.82 17.92
CA PHE A 51 -13.45 6.87 16.92
C PHE A 51 -14.64 6.75 15.96
N LYS A 52 -15.05 7.88 15.40
CA LYS A 52 -16.07 7.93 14.36
C LYS A 52 -15.57 8.90 13.30
N VAL A 53 -15.69 8.50 12.05
CA VAL A 53 -15.39 9.37 10.92
C VAL A 53 -16.46 10.43 10.87
N GLU A 54 -16.07 11.69 11.01
CA GLU A 54 -16.95 12.84 10.94
C GLU A 54 -16.23 13.96 10.20
N THR A 55 -16.99 14.78 9.46
CA THR A 55 -16.50 15.95 8.74
C THR A 55 -17.49 17.08 8.92
N SER A 56 -16.99 18.28 9.15
CA SER A 56 -17.80 19.50 9.25
C SER A 56 -18.35 19.93 7.88
N ASP A 57 -19.50 20.60 7.88
CA ASP A 57 -20.02 21.20 6.64
C ASP A 57 -19.05 22.28 6.09
N GLU A 58 -18.23 22.89 6.96
CA GLU A 58 -17.19 23.85 6.57
C GLU A 58 -16.10 23.20 5.70
N GLU A 59 -15.59 22.02 6.07
CA GLU A 59 -14.60 21.26 5.30
C GLU A 59 -15.15 20.84 3.92
N ILE A 60 -16.43 20.46 3.85
CA ILE A 60 -17.08 20.09 2.59
C ILE A 60 -17.34 21.33 1.72
N ASN A 61 -17.69 22.46 2.32
CA ASN A 61 -17.82 23.72 1.59
C ASN A 61 -16.48 24.22 1.06
N ASP A 62 -15.38 24.11 1.83
CA ASP A 62 -14.03 24.42 1.35
C ASP A 62 -13.64 23.53 0.16
N LEU A 63 -13.91 22.22 0.23
CA LEU A 63 -13.71 21.29 -0.88
C LEU A 63 -14.45 21.76 -2.13
N HIS A 64 -15.75 22.04 -2.03
CA HIS A 64 -16.55 22.49 -3.18
C HIS A 64 -16.03 23.81 -3.76
N GLN A 65 -15.66 24.78 -2.91
CA GLN A 65 -15.09 26.04 -3.38
C GLN A 65 -13.76 25.84 -4.12
N ARG A 66 -12.92 24.89 -3.70
CA ARG A 66 -11.65 24.58 -4.36
C ARG A 66 -11.86 23.86 -5.69
N ILE A 67 -12.84 22.95 -5.73
CA ILE A 67 -13.25 22.30 -6.99
C ILE A 67 -13.76 23.36 -7.98
N ASP A 68 -14.63 24.26 -7.54
CA ASP A 68 -15.24 25.31 -8.39
C ASP A 68 -14.19 26.30 -8.94
N LYS A 69 -13.08 26.49 -8.22
CA LYS A 69 -11.97 27.38 -8.63
C LYS A 69 -10.86 26.68 -9.41
N PHE A 70 -10.94 25.35 -9.60
CA PHE A 70 -9.87 24.59 -10.23
C PHE A 70 -9.67 24.99 -11.69
N ARG A 71 -8.41 25.10 -12.11
CA ARG A 71 -8.03 25.43 -13.49
C ARG A 71 -7.51 24.17 -14.18
N LEU A 72 -8.21 23.75 -15.23
CA LEU A 72 -7.83 22.60 -16.04
C LEU A 72 -6.75 22.97 -17.07
N THR A 73 -5.76 22.10 -17.21
CA THR A 73 -4.74 22.16 -18.27
C THR A 73 -5.12 21.19 -19.39
N PRO A 74 -5.16 21.61 -20.68
CA PRO A 74 -5.44 20.71 -21.79
C PRO A 74 -4.43 19.55 -21.89
N PRO A 75 -4.85 18.34 -22.28
CA PRO A 75 -3.93 17.21 -22.47
C PRO A 75 -3.29 17.26 -23.86
N LEU A 76 -2.22 16.49 -24.05
CA LEU A 76 -1.70 16.20 -25.39
C LEU A 76 -2.71 15.34 -26.16
N GLU A 77 -2.78 15.50 -27.48
CA GLU A 77 -3.61 14.68 -28.36
C GLU A 77 -3.24 13.20 -28.24
N ASP A 78 -4.25 12.32 -28.20
CA ASP A 78 -4.14 10.85 -28.06
C ASP A 78 -3.23 10.36 -26.91
N SER A 79 -3.04 11.19 -25.89
CA SER A 79 -2.13 10.88 -24.79
C SER A 79 -2.65 9.87 -23.80
N HIS A 80 -3.97 9.58 -23.83
CA HIS A 80 -4.65 8.70 -22.88
C HIS A 80 -4.15 8.95 -21.45
N PHE A 81 -3.61 7.94 -20.77
CA PHE A 81 -2.98 8.07 -19.44
C PHE A 81 -1.44 7.94 -19.50
N HIS A 82 -0.82 8.06 -20.67
CA HIS A 82 0.63 7.90 -20.85
C HIS A 82 1.45 8.97 -20.13
N TYR A 83 0.90 10.18 -19.97
CA TYR A 83 1.54 11.33 -19.33
C TYR A 83 0.91 11.68 -17.97
N GLY A 84 0.28 10.69 -17.33
CA GLY A 84 -0.47 10.88 -16.09
C GLY A 84 -1.97 11.02 -16.36
N PHE A 85 -2.71 11.56 -15.39
CA PHE A 85 -4.17 11.60 -15.46
C PHE A 85 -4.67 12.45 -16.64
N ASN A 86 -5.51 11.87 -17.49
CA ASN A 86 -6.05 12.59 -18.65
C ASN A 86 -7.01 13.70 -18.23
N SER A 87 -6.72 14.95 -18.60
CA SER A 87 -7.53 16.09 -18.15
C SER A 87 -8.88 16.23 -18.84
N ASN A 88 -9.14 15.57 -19.97
CA ASN A 88 -10.49 15.46 -20.52
C ASN A 88 -11.36 14.57 -19.64
N TYR A 89 -10.83 13.43 -19.22
CA TYR A 89 -11.55 12.54 -18.30
C TYR A 89 -11.66 13.15 -16.89
N LEU A 90 -10.65 13.91 -16.43
CA LEU A 90 -10.70 14.62 -15.15
C LEU A 90 -11.91 15.56 -15.03
N LYS A 91 -12.39 16.15 -16.13
CA LYS A 91 -13.63 16.95 -16.15
C LYS A 91 -14.85 16.14 -15.69
N LYS A 92 -14.98 14.89 -16.15
CA LYS A 92 -16.05 13.98 -15.73
C LYS A 92 -15.97 13.72 -14.23
N ILE A 93 -14.77 13.39 -13.74
CA ILE A 93 -14.54 13.11 -12.31
C ILE A 93 -14.87 14.33 -11.46
N ILE A 94 -14.40 15.52 -11.83
CA ILE A 94 -14.71 16.77 -11.13
C ILE A 94 -16.21 17.04 -11.12
N SER A 95 -16.89 16.87 -12.26
CA SER A 95 -18.33 17.07 -12.37
C SER A 95 -19.11 16.12 -11.44
N TYR A 96 -18.74 14.84 -11.43
CA TYR A 96 -19.37 13.85 -10.56
C TYR A 96 -19.10 14.17 -9.08
N TRP A 97 -17.83 14.43 -8.73
CA TRP A 97 -17.44 14.74 -7.35
C TRP A 97 -18.17 15.98 -6.83
N ARG A 98 -18.35 16.99 -7.67
CA ARG A 98 -18.99 18.25 -7.27
C ARG A 98 -20.51 18.16 -7.13
N ASN A 99 -21.17 17.33 -7.94
CA ASN A 99 -22.62 17.40 -8.13
C ASN A 99 -23.38 16.13 -7.76
N GLU A 100 -22.71 14.97 -7.76
CA GLU A 100 -23.36 13.66 -7.60
C GLU A 100 -22.84 12.87 -6.39
N PHE A 101 -21.55 13.06 -6.04
CA PHE A 101 -20.94 12.33 -4.93
C PHE A 101 -21.49 12.77 -3.57
N ASP A 102 -22.10 11.82 -2.85
CA ASP A 102 -22.67 12.04 -1.52
C ASP A 102 -21.70 11.57 -0.43
N TRP A 103 -20.90 12.50 0.10
CA TRP A 103 -19.95 12.19 1.17
C TRP A 103 -20.64 11.72 2.46
N LYS A 104 -21.84 12.22 2.79
CA LYS A 104 -22.54 11.82 4.02
C LYS A 104 -22.91 10.35 3.97
N LYS A 105 -23.42 9.88 2.82
CA LYS A 105 -23.67 8.47 2.56
C LYS A 105 -22.41 7.60 2.70
N GLN A 106 -21.25 8.07 2.22
CA GLN A 106 -19.99 7.33 2.36
C GLN A 106 -19.50 7.27 3.81
N VAL A 107 -19.62 8.36 4.56
CA VAL A 107 -19.33 8.39 6.01
C VAL A 107 -20.20 7.39 6.77
N ASP A 108 -21.48 7.27 6.42
CA ASP A 108 -22.38 6.28 7.03
C ASP A 108 -21.93 4.85 6.72
N ILE A 109 -21.43 4.57 5.51
CA ILE A 109 -20.87 3.26 5.15
C ILE A 109 -19.59 2.99 5.94
N LEU A 110 -18.65 3.95 5.99
CA LEU A 110 -17.40 3.82 6.73
C LEU A 110 -17.64 3.51 8.21
N ASN A 111 -18.59 4.20 8.83
CA ASN A 111 -18.92 4.04 10.24
C ASN A 111 -19.75 2.79 10.57
N ARG A 112 -20.08 1.92 9.58
CA ARG A 112 -20.67 0.58 9.87
C ARG A 112 -19.72 -0.33 10.63
N TYR A 113 -18.42 -0.09 10.53
CA TYR A 113 -17.39 -0.83 11.24
C TYR A 113 -16.90 -0.03 12.47
N PRO A 114 -16.56 -0.69 13.59
CA PRO A 114 -16.00 -0.01 14.74
C PRO A 114 -14.61 0.57 14.44
N HIS A 115 -14.44 1.87 14.68
CA HIS A 115 -13.12 2.53 14.59
C HIS A 115 -12.61 2.88 15.99
N PHE A 116 -11.29 2.92 16.13
CA PHE A 116 -10.62 3.31 17.37
C PHE A 116 -9.38 4.15 17.08
N LYS A 117 -8.98 4.97 18.04
CA LYS A 117 -7.74 5.75 18.00
C LYS A 117 -6.92 5.54 19.27
N THR A 118 -5.60 5.52 19.08
CA THR A 118 -4.56 5.60 20.10
C THR A 118 -3.42 6.45 19.55
N LYS A 119 -2.56 7.01 20.41
CA LYS A 119 -1.51 7.95 19.97
C LYS A 119 -0.29 7.20 19.45
N ILE A 120 0.02 7.39 18.16
CA ILE A 120 1.27 7.00 17.52
C ILE A 120 1.62 8.10 16.49
N GLU A 121 2.52 8.98 16.91
CA GLU A 121 3.44 9.93 16.24
C GLU A 121 3.36 10.24 14.70
N GLY A 122 3.42 11.51 14.22
CA GLY A 122 3.20 11.89 12.79
C GLY A 122 3.53 13.34 12.30
N CYS A 123 3.18 13.73 11.03
CA CYS A 123 3.06 15.13 10.42
C CYS A 123 2.81 15.23 8.86
N ALA A 124 2.32 16.40 8.31
CA ALA A 124 1.51 16.59 7.05
C ALA A 124 2.01 17.50 5.83
N LEU A 125 1.14 17.64 4.77
CA LEU A 125 0.83 18.69 3.71
C LEU A 125 -0.51 18.30 2.98
N ASN A 126 -1.35 19.25 2.47
CA ASN A 126 -2.74 18.98 2.00
C ASN A 126 -3.41 19.98 1.00
N ASP A 127 -2.73 20.72 0.12
CA ASP A 127 -3.35 21.97 -0.39
C ASP A 127 -4.35 21.87 -1.59
N SER A 128 -4.38 20.77 -2.37
CA SER A 128 -5.24 20.66 -3.57
C SER A 128 -6.00 19.34 -3.66
N PRO A 129 -7.34 19.33 -3.52
CA PRO A 129 -8.13 18.10 -3.56
C PRO A 129 -8.22 17.51 -4.97
N VAL A 130 -8.27 18.35 -6.01
CA VAL A 130 -8.29 17.89 -7.40
C VAL A 130 -6.92 17.34 -7.83
N GLY A 131 -5.83 17.98 -7.39
CA GLY A 131 -4.48 17.45 -7.60
C GLY A 131 -4.26 16.12 -6.88
N LEU A 132 -4.78 16.01 -5.65
CA LEU A 132 -4.78 14.78 -4.86
C LEU A 132 -5.55 13.66 -5.56
N ALA A 133 -6.76 13.94 -6.06
CA ALA A 133 -7.55 12.97 -6.82
C ALA A 133 -6.84 12.51 -8.08
N ALA A 134 -6.32 13.43 -8.90
CA ALA A 134 -5.61 13.07 -10.13
C ALA A 134 -4.39 12.17 -9.84
N TYR A 135 -3.65 12.45 -8.76
CA TYR A 135 -2.52 11.63 -8.34
C TYR A 135 -2.93 10.23 -7.88
N ILE A 136 -3.91 10.12 -6.98
CA ILE A 136 -4.35 8.83 -6.42
C ILE A 136 -5.04 7.98 -7.49
N LEU A 137 -5.97 8.58 -8.24
CA LEU A 137 -6.79 7.84 -9.20
C LEU A 137 -5.99 7.37 -10.42
N GLU A 138 -4.92 8.08 -10.84
CA GLU A 138 -4.03 7.56 -11.88
C GLU A 138 -3.42 6.21 -11.47
N LYS A 139 -3.10 6.01 -10.19
CA LYS A 139 -2.61 4.71 -9.68
C LYS A 139 -3.68 3.64 -9.75
N PHE A 140 -4.90 3.94 -9.32
CA PHE A 140 -6.04 3.01 -9.45
C PHE A 140 -6.31 2.60 -10.90
N SER A 141 -5.96 3.42 -11.89
CA SER A 141 -5.96 3.02 -13.30
C SER A 141 -4.78 2.10 -13.60
N THR A 142 -3.56 2.64 -13.58
CA THR A 142 -2.40 2.00 -14.21
C THR A 142 -1.83 0.83 -13.42
N TRP A 143 -2.11 0.75 -12.11
CA TRP A 143 -1.67 -0.35 -11.25
C TRP A 143 -2.72 -1.46 -11.10
N THR A 144 -3.96 -1.21 -11.52
CA THR A 144 -4.99 -2.26 -11.66
C THR A 144 -4.68 -3.12 -12.88
N ASN A 145 -4.41 -2.48 -14.01
CA ASN A 145 -3.94 -3.15 -15.21
C ASN A 145 -3.11 -2.17 -16.05
N SER A 146 -1.90 -2.58 -16.43
CA SER A 146 -1.00 -1.74 -17.24
C SER A 146 -1.64 -1.31 -18.56
N GLU A 147 -2.50 -2.15 -19.14
CA GLU A 147 -3.18 -1.88 -20.41
C GLU A 147 -4.23 -0.78 -20.30
N PHE A 148 -4.69 -0.45 -19.09
CA PHE A 148 -5.67 0.63 -18.92
C PHE A 148 -5.09 2.00 -19.28
N ARG A 149 -3.76 2.13 -19.34
CA ARG A 149 -3.12 3.38 -19.76
C ARG A 149 -3.42 3.79 -21.20
N TYR A 150 -3.82 2.82 -22.04
CA TYR A 150 -4.19 3.02 -23.43
C TYR A 150 -5.68 3.37 -23.61
N LEU A 151 -6.45 3.41 -22.53
CA LEU A 151 -7.85 3.78 -22.55
C LEU A 151 -8.01 5.28 -22.27
N GLU A 152 -8.94 5.93 -22.97
CA GLU A 152 -9.23 7.35 -22.78
C GLU A 152 -9.72 7.67 -21.35
N ASP A 153 -10.46 6.75 -20.73
CA ASP A 153 -10.98 6.84 -19.37
C ASP A 153 -10.06 6.21 -18.31
N GLY A 154 -8.90 5.67 -18.72
CA GLY A 154 -8.01 4.93 -17.84
C GLY A 154 -8.64 3.66 -17.24
N GLY A 155 -9.75 3.17 -17.77
CA GLY A 155 -10.45 1.98 -17.25
C GLY A 155 -10.90 2.06 -15.78
N LEU A 156 -11.00 3.26 -15.20
CA LEU A 156 -11.23 3.46 -13.77
C LEU A 156 -12.54 2.85 -13.26
N GLU A 157 -13.59 2.95 -14.07
CA GLU A 157 -14.92 2.44 -13.73
C GLU A 157 -15.11 0.95 -14.06
N ARG A 158 -14.09 0.26 -14.59
CA ARG A 158 -14.19 -1.17 -14.94
C ARG A 158 -14.21 -2.08 -13.71
N LYS A 159 -13.57 -1.66 -12.63
CA LYS A 159 -13.39 -2.43 -11.39
C LYS A 159 -13.91 -1.72 -10.15
N TYR A 160 -14.04 -0.40 -10.20
CA TYR A 160 -14.43 0.41 -9.06
C TYR A 160 -15.57 1.34 -9.43
N SER A 161 -16.43 1.69 -8.47
CA SER A 161 -17.36 2.80 -8.68
C SER A 161 -16.65 4.14 -8.40
N LEU A 162 -17.18 5.23 -8.96
CA LEU A 162 -16.69 6.58 -8.62
C LEU A 162 -16.91 6.93 -7.14
N ASP A 163 -17.98 6.40 -6.53
CA ASP A 163 -18.22 6.50 -5.09
C ASP A 163 -17.05 5.89 -4.29
N ASP A 164 -16.61 4.68 -4.63
CA ASP A 164 -15.54 3.99 -3.89
C ASP A 164 -14.19 4.70 -4.08
N LEU A 165 -13.89 5.11 -5.32
CA LEU A 165 -12.66 5.82 -5.67
C LEU A 165 -12.55 7.19 -4.98
N LEU A 166 -13.62 7.99 -5.01
CA LEU A 166 -13.64 9.30 -4.36
C LEU A 166 -13.70 9.18 -2.84
N THR A 167 -14.28 8.12 -2.30
CA THR A 167 -14.19 7.82 -0.86
C THR A 167 -12.74 7.68 -0.41
N ASN A 168 -11.91 6.97 -1.18
CA ASN A 168 -10.48 6.86 -0.88
C ASN A 168 -9.79 8.23 -0.90
N VAL A 169 -10.02 9.03 -1.94
CA VAL A 169 -9.48 10.39 -2.06
C VAL A 169 -9.92 11.28 -0.89
N MET A 170 -11.19 11.20 -0.50
CA MET A 170 -11.74 11.98 0.61
C MET A 170 -11.08 11.65 1.93
N LEU A 171 -10.74 10.38 2.20
CA LEU A 171 -10.00 10.01 3.40
C LEU A 171 -8.66 10.74 3.50
N TYR A 172 -7.91 10.88 2.39
CA TYR A 172 -6.67 11.65 2.37
C TYR A 172 -6.91 13.15 2.53
N TRP A 173 -7.95 13.68 1.88
CA TRP A 173 -8.30 15.10 1.92
C TRP A 173 -8.73 15.56 3.31
N THR A 174 -9.73 14.90 3.90
CA THR A 174 -10.35 15.32 5.18
C THR A 174 -9.42 15.12 6.36
N THR A 175 -8.41 14.26 6.23
CA THR A 175 -7.39 14.03 7.27
C THR A 175 -6.10 14.81 7.03
N GLY A 176 -5.93 15.37 5.83
CA GLY A 176 -4.73 16.07 5.40
C GLY A 176 -3.46 15.23 5.41
N THR A 177 -3.57 13.98 4.95
CA THR A 177 -2.52 12.96 5.11
C THR A 177 -1.72 12.64 3.86
N ILE A 178 -1.90 13.35 2.74
CA ILE A 178 -1.15 13.02 1.52
C ILE A 178 0.36 13.11 1.73
N VAL A 179 0.87 14.15 2.39
CA VAL A 179 2.34 14.25 2.58
C VAL A 179 2.89 13.46 3.75
N SER A 180 2.13 13.25 4.83
CA SER A 180 2.56 12.25 5.82
C SER A 180 2.78 10.91 5.13
N SER A 181 1.86 10.52 4.23
CA SER A 181 1.95 9.25 3.50
C SER A 181 3.16 9.18 2.55
N GLN A 182 3.51 10.30 1.91
CA GLN A 182 4.65 10.35 0.98
C GLN A 182 6.03 10.32 1.66
N ARG A 183 6.14 10.73 2.93
CA ARG A 183 7.42 10.70 3.67
C ARG A 183 8.05 9.31 3.69
N TYR A 184 7.22 8.26 3.72
CA TYR A 184 7.70 6.88 3.62
C TYR A 184 8.65 6.66 2.44
N TYR A 185 8.32 7.21 1.26
CA TYR A 185 9.11 7.06 0.04
C TYR A 185 10.50 7.71 0.19
N LYS A 186 10.56 8.93 0.74
CA LYS A 186 11.83 9.62 0.98
C LYS A 186 12.71 8.83 1.94
N GLU A 187 12.14 8.38 3.05
CA GLU A 187 12.91 7.72 4.12
C GLU A 187 13.35 6.30 3.74
N ASN A 188 12.53 5.56 2.97
CA ASN A 188 12.77 4.14 2.70
C ASN A 188 13.30 3.86 1.28
N LEU A 189 12.83 4.58 0.26
CA LEU A 189 13.15 4.27 -1.14
C LEU A 189 14.23 5.19 -1.73
N GLY A 190 14.52 6.32 -1.09
CA GLY A 190 15.56 7.26 -1.55
C GLY A 190 16.99 6.74 -1.45
N GLN A 191 17.22 5.67 -0.68
CA GLN A 191 18.57 5.11 -0.43
C GLN A 191 18.98 4.01 -1.43
N GLY A 192 18.09 3.64 -2.37
CA GLY A 192 18.33 2.62 -3.39
C GLY A 192 17.89 1.20 -2.96
N TRP A 193 17.97 0.27 -3.91
CA TRP A 193 17.56 -1.13 -3.71
C TRP A 193 18.50 -1.86 -2.76
N MET A 194 17.96 -2.64 -1.81
CA MET A 194 18.73 -3.45 -0.84
C MET A 194 19.63 -2.62 0.10
N ALA A 195 19.38 -1.32 0.20
CA ALA A 195 20.12 -0.39 1.05
C ALA A 195 19.91 -0.70 2.54
N HIS A 196 18.71 -1.16 2.91
CA HIS A 196 18.36 -1.40 4.29
C HIS A 196 18.67 -2.84 4.71
N LYS A 197 19.05 -3.00 5.98
CA LYS A 197 19.39 -4.33 6.51
C LYS A 197 18.22 -5.32 6.41
N HIS A 198 16.99 -4.86 6.69
CA HIS A 198 15.78 -5.72 6.64
C HIS A 198 15.50 -6.31 5.26
N GLU A 199 15.93 -5.66 4.17
CA GLU A 199 15.66 -6.15 2.82
C GLU A 199 16.41 -7.46 2.54
N ARG A 200 17.58 -7.63 3.17
CA ARG A 200 18.47 -8.80 3.09
C ARG A 200 18.14 -9.90 4.10
N LEU A 201 17.35 -9.60 5.12
CA LEU A 201 16.99 -10.58 6.14
C LEU A 201 15.95 -11.57 5.63
N LYS A 202 16.09 -12.82 6.06
CA LYS A 202 15.14 -13.90 5.80
C LYS A 202 14.00 -13.88 6.81
N VAL A 203 12.82 -14.27 6.36
CA VAL A 203 11.61 -14.37 7.17
C VAL A 203 11.33 -15.85 7.43
N HIS A 204 11.53 -16.27 8.68
CA HIS A 204 11.45 -17.67 9.10
C HIS A 204 10.09 -18.08 9.66
N VAL A 205 9.08 -17.21 9.61
CA VAL A 205 7.69 -17.55 9.96
C VAL A 205 6.95 -18.15 8.74
N PRO A 206 5.95 -19.03 8.96
CA PRO A 206 5.14 -19.57 7.87
C PRO A 206 4.55 -18.44 7.01
N THR A 207 4.77 -18.51 5.70
CA THR A 207 4.41 -17.45 4.75
C THR A 207 3.53 -18.00 3.62
N GLY A 208 2.48 -17.27 3.25
CA GLY A 208 1.71 -17.48 2.03
C GLY A 208 1.95 -16.33 1.05
N PHE A 209 1.95 -16.59 -0.25
CA PHE A 209 2.19 -15.59 -1.29
C PHE A 209 1.14 -15.65 -2.40
N ALA A 210 0.40 -14.57 -2.61
CA ALA A 210 -0.58 -14.41 -3.68
C ALA A 210 0.02 -13.57 -4.82
N ALA A 211 0.30 -14.19 -5.97
CA ALA A 211 0.92 -13.54 -7.12
C ALA A 211 -0.15 -13.09 -8.13
N PHE A 212 -0.54 -11.81 -8.06
CA PHE A 212 -1.47 -11.20 -9.01
C PHE A 212 -0.78 -10.88 -10.35
N PRO A 213 -1.45 -11.13 -11.50
CA PRO A 213 -0.82 -11.02 -12.81
C PRO A 213 -0.45 -9.58 -13.20
N CYS A 214 -1.18 -8.58 -12.69
CA CYS A 214 -0.92 -7.16 -12.99
C CYS A 214 -0.25 -6.42 -11.81
N GLU A 215 0.37 -7.14 -10.86
CA GLU A 215 1.22 -6.53 -9.84
C GLU A 215 2.43 -5.83 -10.48
N LEU A 216 2.85 -4.70 -9.91
CA LEU A 216 3.93 -3.84 -10.42
C LEU A 216 5.26 -4.56 -10.53
N VAL A 217 5.54 -5.45 -9.57
CA VAL A 217 6.77 -6.24 -9.52
C VAL A 217 6.40 -7.71 -9.37
N HIS A 218 6.43 -8.43 -10.48
CA HIS A 218 6.24 -9.87 -10.45
C HIS A 218 7.50 -10.58 -9.95
N VAL A 219 7.38 -11.34 -8.86
CA VAL A 219 8.51 -12.07 -8.25
C VAL A 219 8.29 -13.57 -8.39
N PRO A 220 9.17 -14.30 -9.10
CA PRO A 220 9.06 -15.75 -9.24
C PRO A 220 9.15 -16.47 -7.89
N GLU A 221 8.44 -17.60 -7.74
CA GLU A 221 8.41 -18.39 -6.50
C GLU A 221 9.81 -18.71 -5.96
N LYS A 222 10.79 -19.00 -6.82
CA LYS A 222 12.18 -19.28 -6.41
C LYS A 222 12.83 -18.11 -5.66
N TRP A 223 12.55 -16.88 -6.08
CA TRP A 223 13.09 -15.67 -5.44
C TRP A 223 12.35 -15.40 -4.13
N VAL A 224 11.04 -15.64 -4.10
CA VAL A 224 10.25 -15.58 -2.86
C VAL A 224 10.81 -16.57 -1.83
N LYS A 225 11.08 -17.83 -2.21
CA LYS A 225 11.66 -18.84 -1.30
C LYS A 225 13.03 -18.46 -0.74
N PHE A 226 13.81 -17.66 -1.47
CA PHE A 226 15.09 -17.17 -0.95
C PHE A 226 14.91 -16.23 0.26
N LYS A 227 13.92 -15.33 0.20
CA LYS A 227 13.58 -14.42 1.30
C LYS A 227 12.71 -15.07 2.37
N TYR A 228 11.84 -16.00 1.98
CA TYR A 228 10.89 -16.69 2.85
C TYR A 228 11.17 -18.21 2.83
N PRO A 229 12.16 -18.70 3.61
CA PRO A 229 12.49 -20.12 3.63
C PRO A 229 11.33 -21.04 4.04
N LYS A 230 10.37 -20.53 4.83
CA LYS A 230 9.15 -21.26 5.24
C LYS A 230 7.92 -20.82 4.42
N LEU A 231 8.05 -20.78 3.10
CA LEU A 231 6.93 -20.52 2.19
C LEU A 231 6.01 -21.75 2.12
N ILE A 232 4.79 -21.62 2.62
CA ILE A 232 3.78 -22.69 2.70
C ILE A 232 2.90 -22.74 1.45
N SER A 233 2.54 -21.58 0.90
CA SER A 233 1.75 -21.47 -0.33
C SER A 233 2.29 -20.38 -1.25
N TYR A 234 2.26 -20.67 -2.55
CA TYR A 234 2.44 -19.68 -3.61
C TYR A 234 1.30 -19.88 -4.62
N SER A 235 0.43 -18.90 -4.74
CA SER A 235 -0.77 -18.95 -5.56
C SER A 235 -0.67 -17.96 -6.72
N TYR A 236 -0.63 -18.46 -7.96
CA TYR A 236 -0.81 -17.63 -9.14
C TYR A 236 -2.30 -17.28 -9.29
N MET A 237 -2.63 -15.99 -9.23
CA MET A 237 -4.01 -15.53 -9.35
C MET A 237 -4.44 -15.45 -10.81
N ALA A 238 -5.71 -15.77 -11.07
CA ALA A 238 -6.24 -15.80 -12.43
C ALA A 238 -6.40 -14.40 -13.05
N ARG A 239 -6.55 -13.37 -12.23
CA ARG A 239 -6.77 -11.96 -12.62
C ARG A 239 -6.48 -11.04 -11.43
N GLY A 240 -6.44 -9.73 -11.70
CA GLY A 240 -6.22 -8.68 -10.71
C GLY A 240 -4.81 -8.09 -10.76
N GLY A 241 -4.66 -6.89 -10.20
CA GLY A 241 -3.41 -6.15 -10.11
C GLY A 241 -3.02 -5.80 -8.68
N HIS A 242 -2.45 -4.61 -8.53
CA HIS A 242 -1.84 -4.15 -7.28
C HIS A 242 -2.84 -4.02 -6.12
N PHE A 243 -4.07 -3.58 -6.39
CA PHE A 243 -5.10 -3.36 -5.38
C PHE A 243 -5.96 -4.61 -5.13
N ALA A 244 -5.31 -5.78 -4.98
CA ALA A 244 -5.95 -7.09 -4.92
C ALA A 244 -7.20 -7.19 -4.03
N ALA A 245 -7.16 -6.63 -2.82
CA ALA A 245 -8.27 -6.68 -1.87
C ALA A 245 -9.49 -5.85 -2.30
N PHE A 246 -9.26 -4.82 -3.11
CA PHE A 246 -10.31 -3.90 -3.57
C PHE A 246 -10.81 -4.29 -4.96
N GLU A 247 -9.92 -4.79 -5.81
CA GLU A 247 -10.24 -5.23 -7.17
C GLU A 247 -10.89 -6.63 -7.21
N GLU A 248 -10.35 -7.57 -6.43
CA GLU A 248 -10.74 -8.99 -6.44
C GLU A 248 -10.91 -9.52 -4.99
N PRO A 249 -11.81 -8.93 -4.19
CA PRO A 249 -11.94 -9.21 -2.75
C PRO A 249 -12.20 -10.69 -2.46
N GLU A 250 -13.10 -11.34 -3.22
CA GLU A 250 -13.40 -12.75 -3.01
C GLU A 250 -12.20 -13.65 -3.33
N LEU A 251 -11.46 -13.33 -4.39
CA LEU A 251 -10.31 -14.12 -4.82
C LEU A 251 -9.19 -14.08 -3.76
N LEU A 252 -8.87 -12.89 -3.27
CA LEU A 252 -7.89 -12.72 -2.20
C LEU A 252 -8.35 -13.38 -0.89
N ALA A 253 -9.62 -13.17 -0.50
CA ALA A 253 -10.16 -13.76 0.74
C ALA A 253 -10.16 -15.29 0.70
N GLN A 254 -10.44 -15.90 -0.45
CA GLN A 254 -10.37 -17.35 -0.62
C GLN A 254 -8.93 -17.87 -0.46
N ASP A 255 -7.93 -17.18 -1.01
CA ASP A 255 -6.54 -17.59 -0.87
C ASP A 255 -6.05 -17.49 0.57
N ILE A 256 -6.41 -16.41 1.29
CA ILE A 256 -6.10 -16.27 2.72
C ILE A 256 -6.70 -17.43 3.52
N ARG A 257 -7.98 -17.75 3.31
CA ARG A 257 -8.64 -18.87 4.00
C ARG A 257 -7.98 -20.21 3.68
N LYS A 258 -7.59 -20.41 2.41
CA LYS A 258 -6.87 -21.61 1.98
C LYS A 258 -5.52 -21.72 2.70
N PHE A 259 -4.73 -20.65 2.74
CA PHE A 259 -3.47 -20.61 3.47
C PHE A 259 -3.66 -20.95 4.96
N MET A 260 -4.62 -20.30 5.63
CA MET A 260 -4.92 -20.58 7.04
C MET A 260 -5.30 -22.04 7.28
N SER A 261 -6.12 -22.63 6.40
CA SER A 261 -6.54 -24.02 6.52
C SER A 261 -5.38 -25.03 6.38
N VAL A 262 -4.32 -24.66 5.65
CA VAL A 262 -3.10 -25.47 5.52
C VAL A 262 -2.21 -25.27 6.74
N LEU A 263 -2.09 -24.03 7.21
CA LEU A 263 -1.26 -23.67 8.36
C LEU A 263 -1.76 -24.31 9.65
N GLU A 264 -3.06 -24.29 9.90
CA GLU A 264 -3.69 -24.85 11.12
C GLU A 264 -3.60 -26.38 11.21
N ARG A 265 -3.18 -27.07 10.13
CA ARG A 265 -3.02 -28.54 10.07
C ARG A 265 -1.58 -29.01 10.31
N GLN A 266 -0.62 -28.09 10.44
CA GLN A 266 0.80 -28.40 10.71
C GLN A 266 1.05 -28.47 12.21
#